data_AF-A0A522DSS1-F1
#
_entry.id   AF-A0A522DSS1-F1
#
_cell.length_a   1.000
_cell.length_b   1.000
_cell.length_c   1.000
_cell.angle_alpha   90.00
_cell.angle_beta   90.00
_cell.angle_gamma   90.00
#
_symmetry.space_group_name_H-M   'P 1'
#
loop_
_entity.id
_entity.type
_entity.pdbx_description
1 polymer ?
#
loop_
_entity_poly.entity_id
_entity_poly.type
_entity_poly.pdbx_seq_one_letter_code
_entity_poly.pdbx_strand_id
1 'polypeptide(L)'
;MKKNQLVTAAIGILLVFSIYFFGNTAPKGKKKAASGQTVIAELSIDTILYHAKEQLKPEQVTWLGTLENSVIRGDVKNQQLDVYHQLAHFWKDSARIFEPYAWYEAEAARLENSEKNLTFAAHLFLSDLR
;
A
#
# COMPACT_ATOMS: atom_id res chain seq x y z
N MET A 1 30.99 -62.66 21.66
CA MET A 1 31.18 -61.20 21.78
C MET A 1 30.37 -60.71 22.97
N LYS A 2 30.96 -59.87 23.83
CA LYS A 2 30.53 -59.68 25.23
C LYS A 2 29.15 -59.02 25.28
N LYS A 3 28.14 -59.67 25.88
CA LYS A 3 26.74 -59.21 25.99
C LYS A 3 26.60 -57.73 26.38
N ASN A 4 27.53 -57.22 27.19
CA ASN A 4 27.54 -55.84 27.65
C ASN A 4 27.77 -54.84 26.49
N GLN A 5 28.51 -55.22 25.44
CA GLN A 5 28.72 -54.39 24.24
C GLN A 5 27.44 -54.26 23.41
N LEU A 6 26.58 -55.29 23.38
CA LEU A 6 25.26 -55.22 22.74
C LEU A 6 24.32 -54.29 23.51
N VAL A 7 24.38 -54.29 24.83
CA VAL A 7 23.60 -53.36 25.67
C VAL A 7 24.07 -51.92 25.46
N THR A 8 25.38 -51.68 25.42
CA THR A 8 25.93 -50.34 25.12
C THR A 8 25.57 -49.88 23.71
N ALA A 9 25.62 -50.77 22.71
CA ALA A 9 25.19 -50.45 21.35
C ALA A 9 23.69 -50.14 21.26
N ALA A 10 22.84 -50.90 21.96
CA ALA A 10 21.40 -50.66 22.02
C ALA A 10 21.07 -49.31 22.67
N ILE A 11 21.76 -48.95 23.77
CA ILE A 11 21.58 -47.65 24.43
C ILE A 11 22.03 -46.51 23.51
N GLY A 12 23.14 -46.68 22.79
CA GLY A 12 23.62 -45.68 21.82
C GLY A 12 22.61 -45.42 20.69
N ILE A 13 22.04 -46.49 20.13
CA ILE A 13 21.01 -46.39 19.09
C ILE A 13 19.76 -45.68 19.62
N LEU A 14 19.33 -46.02 20.84
CA LEU A 14 18.15 -45.42 21.46
C LEU A 14 18.35 -43.91 21.72
N LEU A 15 19.55 -43.51 22.14
CA LEU A 15 19.92 -42.10 22.30
C LEU A 15 19.89 -41.33 20.97
N VAL A 16 20.42 -41.92 19.90
CA VAL A 16 20.40 -41.30 18.57
C VAL A 16 18.95 -41.14 18.07
N PHE A 17 18.11 -42.16 18.25
CA PHE A 17 16.69 -42.06 17.89
C PHE A 17 15.95 -41.00 18.71
N SER A 18 16.25 -40.90 19.99
CA SER A 18 15.64 -39.88 20.86
C SER A 18 16.08 -38.47 20.47
N ILE A 19 17.33 -38.26 20.08
CA ILE A 19 17.81 -36.95 19.60
C ILE A 19 17.27 -36.66 18.19
N TYR A 20 17.05 -37.68 17.36
CA TYR A 20 16.49 -37.49 16.02
C TYR A 20 15.00 -37.09 16.06
N PHE A 21 14.18 -37.78 16.88
CA PHE A 21 12.75 -37.49 16.99
C PHE A 21 12.43 -36.33 17.93
N PHE A 22 13.21 -36.15 19.00
CA PHE A 22 12.96 -35.13 20.04
C PHE A 22 13.92 -33.95 19.96
N GLY A 23 14.99 -34.05 19.18
CA GLY A 23 15.84 -32.91 18.87
C GLY A 23 15.11 -31.97 17.93
N ASN A 24 15.02 -30.70 18.33
CA ASN A 24 14.49 -29.60 17.55
C ASN A 24 15.40 -29.33 16.33
N THR A 25 15.38 -30.24 15.35
CA THR A 25 16.13 -30.20 14.08
C THR A 25 15.32 -29.63 12.94
N ALA A 26 14.05 -29.29 13.17
CA ALA A 26 13.44 -28.21 12.43
C ALA A 26 14.17 -26.93 12.88
N PRO A 27 14.67 -26.07 11.96
CA PRO A 27 14.97 -24.73 12.35
C PRO A 27 13.70 -24.23 13.01
N LYS A 28 13.76 -23.89 14.32
CA LYS A 28 12.85 -22.86 14.83
C LYS A 28 13.10 -21.76 13.84
N GLY A 29 12.13 -21.56 12.94
CA GLY A 29 12.22 -20.51 11.95
C GLY A 29 12.71 -19.35 12.76
N LYS A 30 13.90 -18.83 12.40
CA LYS A 30 14.30 -17.51 12.87
C LYS A 30 12.99 -16.74 12.89
N LYS A 31 12.68 -16.05 13.99
CA LYS A 31 11.74 -14.93 13.87
C LYS A 31 12.21 -14.23 12.61
N LYS A 32 11.48 -14.44 11.51
CA LYS A 32 11.71 -13.73 10.28
C LYS A 32 11.51 -12.33 10.84
N ALA A 33 12.58 -11.53 10.89
CA ALA A 33 12.39 -10.09 10.83
C ALA A 33 11.33 -9.92 9.78
N ALA A 34 10.12 -9.50 10.21
CA ALA A 34 8.87 -9.84 9.55
C ALA A 34 9.08 -9.74 8.05
N SER A 35 9.29 -10.89 7.40
CA SER A 35 9.04 -10.99 5.98
C SER A 35 7.53 -11.02 6.05
N GLY A 36 6.98 -9.81 6.09
CA GLY A 36 5.56 -9.57 6.11
C GLY A 36 5.07 -10.49 5.04
N GLN A 37 4.31 -11.49 5.47
CA GLN A 37 3.33 -12.02 4.59
C GLN A 37 2.51 -10.79 4.31
N THR A 38 2.84 -10.12 3.20
CA THR A 38 1.95 -9.21 2.53
C THR A 38 0.83 -10.16 2.13
N VAL A 39 -0.05 -10.44 3.09
CA VAL A 39 -1.44 -10.11 2.89
C VAL A 39 -1.31 -8.72 2.30
N ILE A 40 -1.29 -8.66 0.97
CA ILE A 40 -1.78 -7.49 0.29
C ILE A 40 -3.24 -7.54 0.75
N ALA A 41 -3.48 -7.09 2.00
CA ALA A 41 -4.71 -6.44 2.34
C ALA A 41 -4.68 -5.38 1.27
N GLU A 42 -5.43 -5.64 0.20
CA GLU A 42 -5.55 -4.78 -0.94
C GLU A 42 -5.71 -3.42 -0.31
N LEU A 43 -4.62 -2.65 -0.32
CA LEU A 43 -4.52 -1.44 0.47
C LEU A 43 -5.31 -0.46 -0.35
N SER A 44 -6.63 -0.61 -0.21
CA SER A 44 -7.58 0.10 -1.02
C SER A 44 -7.51 1.53 -0.54
N ILE A 45 -7.49 2.42 -1.50
CA ILE A 45 -7.51 3.84 -1.23
C ILE A 45 -8.76 4.17 -0.41
N ASP A 46 -9.85 3.43 -0.58
CA ASP A 46 -11.06 3.56 0.22
C ASP A 46 -10.80 3.35 1.72
N THR A 47 -10.01 2.34 2.10
CA THR A 47 -9.63 2.10 3.50
C THR A 47 -8.74 3.22 4.04
N ILE A 48 -7.79 3.72 3.23
CA ILE A 48 -6.93 4.85 3.63
C ILE A 48 -7.75 6.12 3.81
N LEU A 49 -8.63 6.43 2.87
CA LEU A 49 -9.51 7.60 2.92
C LEU A 49 -10.48 7.51 4.09
N TYR A 50 -11.01 6.33 4.39
CA TYR A 50 -11.88 6.10 5.54
C TYR A 50 -11.16 6.48 6.84
N HIS A 51 -9.96 5.94 7.09
CA HIS A 51 -9.19 6.27 8.29
C HIS A 51 -8.66 7.70 8.31
N ALA A 52 -8.38 8.29 7.15
CA ALA A 52 -8.02 9.70 7.07
C ALA A 52 -9.19 10.62 7.42
N LYS A 53 -10.43 10.26 7.04
CA LYS A 53 -11.65 10.99 7.38
C LYS A 53 -11.95 10.95 8.89
N GLU A 54 -11.60 9.88 9.60
CA GLU A 54 -11.76 9.80 11.07
C GLU A 54 -10.93 10.83 11.84
N GLN A 55 -9.84 11.33 11.24
CA GLN A 55 -8.95 12.32 11.84
C GLN A 55 -9.39 13.78 11.56
N LEU A 56 -10.42 13.97 10.73
CA LEU A 56 -10.90 15.29 10.33
C LEU A 56 -11.85 15.89 11.37
N LYS A 57 -11.87 17.22 11.44
CA LYS A 57 -12.89 17.96 12.20
C LYS A 57 -14.25 17.86 11.51
N PRO A 58 -15.38 17.95 12.25
CA PRO A 58 -16.72 17.88 11.66
C PRO A 58 -16.98 18.91 10.54
N GLU A 59 -16.42 20.11 10.69
CA GLU A 59 -16.49 21.17 9.67
C GLU A 59 -15.75 20.79 8.38
N GLN A 60 -14.59 20.15 8.52
CA GLN A 60 -13.76 19.68 7.41
C GLN A 60 -14.41 18.52 6.65
N VAL A 61 -15.10 17.61 7.36
CA VAL A 61 -15.87 16.52 6.76
C VAL A 61 -17.05 17.07 5.93
N THR A 62 -17.74 18.09 6.45
CA THR A 62 -18.85 18.73 5.74
C THR A 62 -18.36 19.39 4.46
N TRP A 63 -17.26 20.14 4.53
CA TRP A 63 -16.65 20.77 3.36
C TRP A 63 -16.18 19.74 2.33
N LEU A 64 -15.54 18.66 2.78
CA LEU A 64 -15.11 17.55 1.92
C LEU A 64 -16.30 16.93 1.18
N GLY A 65 -17.42 16.70 1.87
CA GLY A 65 -18.65 16.22 1.25
C GLY A 65 -19.21 17.17 0.18
N THR A 66 -19.04 18.48 0.32
CA THR A 66 -19.46 19.43 -0.74
C THR A 66 -18.60 19.32 -2.00
N LEU A 67 -17.28 19.14 -1.85
CA LEU A 67 -16.35 18.93 -2.97
C LEU A 67 -16.63 17.59 -3.65
N GLU A 68 -16.76 16.50 -2.90
CA GLU A 68 -17.04 15.16 -3.45
C GLU A 68 -18.34 15.15 -4.27
N ASN A 69 -19.40 15.79 -3.78
CA ASN A 69 -20.67 15.91 -4.51
C ASN A 69 -20.60 16.82 -5.75
N SER A 70 -19.62 17.72 -5.84
CA SER A 70 -19.41 18.57 -7.01
C SER A 70 -18.76 17.81 -8.17
N VAL A 71 -17.92 16.80 -7.87
CA VAL A 71 -17.27 15.93 -8.89
C VAL A 71 -18.29 15.10 -9.66
N ILE A 72 -19.31 14.56 -8.98
CA ILE A 72 -20.24 13.58 -9.54
C ILE A 72 -21.21 14.20 -10.57
N ARG A 73 -21.43 15.52 -10.52
CA ARG A 73 -22.48 16.19 -11.32
C ARG A 73 -22.01 16.82 -12.63
N GLY A 74 -20.70 16.93 -12.87
CA GLY A 74 -20.16 17.63 -14.03
C GLY A 74 -19.50 16.69 -15.02
N ASP A 75 -20.03 16.58 -16.24
CA ASP A 75 -19.46 15.83 -17.37
C ASP A 75 -18.20 16.52 -17.99
N VAL A 76 -17.58 17.41 -17.22
CA VAL A 76 -16.48 18.26 -17.64
C VAL A 76 -15.22 17.80 -16.93
N LYS A 77 -14.40 17.01 -17.64
CA LYS A 77 -13.08 16.54 -17.18
C LYS A 77 -12.23 17.65 -16.57
N ASN A 78 -12.34 18.87 -17.07
CA ASN A 78 -11.64 20.04 -16.53
C ASN A 78 -12.15 20.43 -15.13
N GLN A 79 -13.46 20.41 -14.89
CA GLN A 79 -14.01 20.67 -13.55
C GLN A 79 -13.64 19.57 -12.57
N GLN A 80 -13.60 18.31 -13.04
CA GLN A 80 -13.15 17.19 -12.23
C GLN A 80 -11.66 17.35 -11.84
N LEU A 81 -10.81 17.79 -12.76
CA LEU A 81 -9.41 18.11 -12.50
C LEU A 81 -9.29 19.23 -11.46
N ASP A 82 -10.05 20.32 -11.61
CA ASP A 82 -10.04 21.44 -10.66
C ASP A 82 -10.43 20.99 -9.25
N VAL A 83 -11.45 20.12 -9.14
CA VAL A 83 -11.89 19.61 -7.85
C VAL A 83 -10.87 18.62 -7.25
N TYR A 84 -10.20 17.79 -8.07
CA TYR A 84 -9.12 16.93 -7.58
C TYR A 84 -7.94 17.73 -7.03
N HIS A 85 -7.55 18.83 -7.66
CA HIS A 85 -6.53 19.72 -7.08
C HIS A 85 -7.02 20.36 -5.76
N GLN A 86 -8.28 20.80 -5.69
CA GLN A 86 -8.83 21.36 -4.45
C GLN A 86 -8.84 20.32 -3.31
N LEU A 87 -9.17 19.06 -3.63
CA LEU A 87 -9.09 17.94 -2.69
C LEU A 87 -7.64 17.71 -2.25
N ALA A 88 -6.69 17.66 -3.18
CA ALA A 88 -5.27 17.52 -2.86
C ALA A 88 -4.77 18.64 -1.94
N HIS A 89 -5.05 19.90 -2.28
CA HIS A 89 -4.70 21.06 -1.46
C HIS A 89 -5.32 21.00 -0.06
N PHE A 90 -6.59 20.60 0.06
CA PHE A 90 -7.22 20.41 1.36
C PHE A 90 -6.51 19.34 2.20
N TRP A 91 -6.19 18.19 1.61
CA TRP A 91 -5.50 17.12 2.32
C TRP A 91 -4.10 17.52 2.76
N LYS A 92 -3.41 18.35 1.97
CA LYS A 92 -2.10 18.92 2.31
C LYS A 92 -2.17 20.00 3.39
N ASP A 93 -3.06 20.98 3.23
CA ASP A 93 -3.04 22.22 4.02
C ASP A 93 -3.94 22.15 5.26
N SER A 94 -5.13 21.53 5.11
CA SER A 94 -6.15 21.45 6.16
C SER A 94 -6.06 20.18 6.98
N ALA A 95 -6.01 19.02 6.32
CA ALA A 95 -5.89 17.73 7.00
C ALA A 95 -4.44 17.41 7.40
N ARG A 96 -3.47 17.90 6.62
CA ARG A 96 -2.03 17.60 6.74
C ARG A 96 -1.73 16.10 6.70
N ILE A 97 -2.49 15.36 5.89
CA ILE A 97 -2.34 13.92 5.67
C ILE A 97 -1.82 13.71 4.25
N PHE A 98 -0.66 13.07 4.13
CA PHE A 98 0.03 12.94 2.85
C PHE A 98 -0.62 11.90 1.94
N GLU A 99 -1.16 10.82 2.52
CA GLU A 99 -1.64 9.66 1.77
C GLU A 99 -2.84 10.01 0.86
N PRO A 100 -3.90 10.70 1.34
CA PRO A 100 -4.96 11.19 0.47
C PRO A 100 -4.47 12.25 -0.51
N TYR A 101 -3.58 13.16 -0.07
CA TYR A 101 -3.01 14.20 -0.93
C TYR A 101 -2.34 13.60 -2.17
N ALA A 102 -1.41 12.66 -1.96
CA ALA A 102 -0.66 12.01 -3.02
C ALA A 102 -1.58 11.26 -3.99
N TRP A 103 -2.67 10.68 -3.49
CA TRP A 103 -3.65 10.00 -4.31
C TRP A 103 -4.45 10.96 -5.21
N TYR A 104 -5.03 12.02 -4.64
CA TYR A 104 -5.80 13.01 -5.43
C TYR A 104 -4.92 13.76 -6.43
N GLU A 105 -3.68 14.06 -6.07
CA GLU A 105 -2.70 14.67 -6.97
C GLU A 105 -2.36 13.75 -8.16
N ALA A 106 -2.17 12.45 -7.90
CA ALA A 106 -1.93 11.47 -8.95
C ALA A 106 -3.14 11.30 -9.88
N GLU A 107 -4.35 11.33 -9.32
CA GLU A 107 -5.59 11.24 -10.11
C GLU A 107 -5.81 12.48 -10.97
N ALA A 108 -5.51 13.68 -10.44
CA ALA A 108 -5.51 14.93 -11.21
C ALA A 108 -4.52 14.88 -12.37
N ALA A 109 -3.26 14.48 -12.11
CA ALA A 109 -2.23 14.33 -13.15
C ALA A 109 -2.61 13.30 -14.23
N ARG A 110 -3.33 12.24 -13.84
CA ARG A 110 -3.84 11.22 -14.77
C ARG A 110 -4.91 11.78 -15.70
N LEU A 111 -5.79 12.63 -15.18
CA LEU A 111 -6.80 13.35 -15.98
C LEU A 111 -6.17 14.45 -16.84
N GLU A 112 -5.13 15.11 -16.33
CA GLU A 112 -4.41 16.16 -17.04
C GLU A 112 -3.62 15.58 -18.24
N ASN A 113 -3.05 14.39 -18.10
CA ASN A 113 -2.47 13.62 -19.21
C ASN A 113 -3.53 13.03 -20.17
N SER A 114 -4.72 13.64 -20.23
CA SER A 114 -5.67 13.35 -21.29
C SER A 114 -5.20 14.05 -22.57
N GLU A 115 -5.46 13.37 -23.69
CA GLU A 115 -5.09 13.64 -25.09
C GLU A 115 -4.77 15.09 -25.49
N LYS A 116 -5.46 16.09 -24.93
CA LYS A 116 -5.22 17.51 -25.21
C LYS A 116 -3.82 17.98 -24.79
N ASN A 117 -3.31 17.57 -23.62
CA ASN A 117 -1.97 17.96 -23.16
C ASN A 117 -0.88 17.24 -23.96
N LEU A 118 -1.10 15.97 -24.31
CA LEU A 118 -0.22 15.22 -25.23
C LEU A 118 -0.18 15.86 -26.63
N THR A 119 -1.33 16.28 -27.16
CA THR A 119 -1.43 16.94 -28.48
C THR A 119 -0.78 18.32 -28.45
N PHE A 120 -0.98 19.08 -27.38
CA PHE A 120 -0.31 20.35 -27.16
C PHE A 120 1.21 20.19 -27.04
N ALA A 121 1.68 19.22 -26.24
CA ALA A 121 3.10 18.92 -26.12
C ALA A 121 3.71 18.48 -27.47
N ALA A 122 3.00 17.64 -28.23
CA ALA A 122 3.44 17.25 -29.57
C ALA A 122 3.54 18.45 -30.53
N HIS A 123 2.58 19.36 -30.50
CA HIS A 123 2.64 20.60 -31.28
C HIS A 123 3.77 21.52 -30.82
N LEU A 124 3.99 21.66 -29.51
CA LEU A 124 5.07 22.47 -28.94
C LEU A 124 6.45 21.94 -29.37
N PHE A 125 6.67 20.64 -29.26
CA PHE A 125 7.90 20.01 -29.74
C PHE A 125 8.07 20.17 -31.24
N LEU A 126 6.99 20.04 -32.03
CA LEU A 126 7.06 20.25 -33.48
C LEU A 126 7.34 21.72 -33.85
N SER A 127 6.87 22.69 -33.06
CA SER A 127 7.14 24.11 -33.30
C SER A 127 8.53 24.56 -32.86
N ASP A 128 9.07 24.01 -31.77
CA ASP A 128 10.41 24.35 -31.26
C ASP A 128 11.55 23.68 -32.03
N LEU A 129 11.28 22.60 -32.78
CA LEU A 129 12.27 21.92 -33.63
C LEU A 129 12.40 22.51 -35.06
N ARG A 130 11.80 23.67 -35.32
CA ARG A 130 11.72 24.27 -36.66
C ARG A 130 12.58 25.52 -36.82
#